data_AF-A0A940TNH9-F1
#
_entry.id   AF-A0A940TNH9-F1
#
_cell.length_a   1.000
_cell.length_b   1.000
_cell.length_c   1.000
_cell.angle_alpha   90.00
_cell.angle_beta   90.00
_cell.angle_gamma   90.00
#
_symmetry.space_group_name_H-M   'P 1'
#
loop_
_entity.id
_entity.type
_entity.pdbx_description
1 polymer ?
#
loop_
_entity_poly.entity_id
_entity_poly.type
_entity_poly.pdbx_seq_one_letter_code
_entity_poly.pdbx_strand_id
1 'polypeptide(L)' 'SHKIKEIQKFINANSLHYLTLEGLKKCMREDAEQFCYACFTGDYPLPFQMDLA' A
#
# COMPACT_ATOMS: atom_id res chain seq x y z
N SER A 1 0.66 5.92 -13.04
CA SER A 1 1.58 5.06 -12.25
C SER A 1 2.95 5.09 -12.89
N HIS A 2 4.03 5.04 -12.11
CA HIS A 2 5.42 5.10 -12.57
C HIS A 2 6.16 3.82 -12.19
N LYS A 3 7.10 3.38 -13.02
CA LYS A 3 7.99 2.26 -12.71
C LYS A 3 8.97 2.67 -11.59
N ILE A 4 9.41 1.70 -10.80
CA ILE A 4 10.39 1.91 -9.71
C ILE A 4 11.62 2.72 -10.18
N LYS A 5 12.16 2.41 -11.36
CA LYS A 5 13.32 3.09 -11.92
C LYS A 5 13.06 4.56 -12.28
N GLU A 6 11.82 4.91 -12.66
CA GLU A 6 11.44 6.29 -12.95
C GLU A 6 11.39 7.11 -11.67
N ILE A 7 10.79 6.56 -10.60
CA ILE A 7 10.72 7.19 -9.28
C ILE A 7 12.13 7.36 -8.70
N GLN A 8 12.97 6.32 -8.76
CA GLN A 8 14.36 6.36 -8.30
C GLN A 8 15.14 7.51 -8.97
N LYS A 9 15.01 7.65 -10.29
CA LYS A 9 15.66 8.70 -11.06
C LYS A 9 15.11 10.08 -10.71
N PHE A 10 13.80 10.20 -10.55
CA PHE A 10 13.12 11.46 -10.23
C PHE A 10 13.59 12.04 -8.89
N ILE A 11 13.72 11.22 -7.86
CA ILE A 11 14.19 11.66 -6.52
C ILE A 11 15.72 11.72 -6.39
N ASN A 12 16.46 11.45 -7.48
CA ASN A 12 17.93 11.41 -7.51
C ASN A 12 18.57 10.46 -6.47
N ALA A 13 18.02 9.25 -6.31
CA ALA A 13 18.54 8.25 -5.38
C ALA A 13 19.43 7.18 -6.06
N ASN A 14 20.45 6.70 -5.35
CA ASN A 14 21.30 5.60 -5.83
C ASN A 14 20.56 4.24 -5.87
N SER A 15 19.58 4.05 -5.00
CA SER A 15 18.71 2.86 -4.97
C SER A 15 17.32 3.22 -4.44
N LEU A 16 16.33 2.39 -4.76
CA LEU A 16 14.95 2.51 -4.25
C LEU A 16 14.34 1.11 -4.14
N HIS A 17 13.76 0.81 -2.99
CA HIS A 17 12.97 -0.39 -2.74
C HIS A 17 11.76 -0.02 -1.88
N TYR A 18 10.62 -0.65 -2.15
CA TYR A 18 9.44 -0.54 -1.30
C TYR A 18 9.43 -1.66 -0.26
N LEU A 19 8.93 -1.37 0.93
CA LEU A 19 8.54 -2.40 1.88
C LEU A 19 7.38 -3.21 1.27
N THR A 20 7.47 -4.54 1.33
CA THR A 20 6.38 -5.41 0.87
C THR A 20 5.20 -5.33 1.83
N LEU A 21 3.99 -5.57 1.34
CA LEU A 21 2.79 -5.60 2.19
C LEU A 21 2.92 -6.64 3.31
N GLU A 22 3.45 -7.83 3.00
CA GLU A 22 3.75 -8.87 3.98
C GLU A 22 4.78 -8.43 5.02
N GLY A 23 5.81 -7.68 4.59
CA GLY A 23 6.81 -7.10 5.48
C GLY A 23 6.18 -6.08 6.43
N LEU A 24 5.30 -5.23 5.92
CA LEU A 24 4.54 -4.27 6.73
C LEU A 24 3.65 -4.98 7.75
N LYS A 25 2.86 -5.98 7.35
CA LYS A 25 1.99 -6.77 8.24
C LYS A 25 2.77 -7.38 9.41
N LYS A 26 3.94 -7.96 9.14
CA LYS A 26 4.82 -8.54 10.19
C LYS A 26 5.25 -7.53 11.25
N CYS A 27 5.39 -6.25 10.91
CA CYS A 27 5.74 -5.20 11.87
C CYS A 27 4.59 -4.90 12.86
N MET A 28 3.34 -5.23 12.50
CA MET A 28 2.15 -4.92 13.29
C MET A 28 1.76 -6.04 14.28
N ARG A 29 2.44 -7.19 14.22
CA ARG A 29 2.26 -8.34 15.12
C ARG A 29 0.81 -8.86 15.12
N GLU A 30 0.20 -8.99 16.30
CA GLU A 30 -1.10 -9.62 16.53
C GLU A 30 -2.25 -8.83 15.88
N ASP A 31 -2.09 -7.52 15.72
CA ASP A 31 -3.13 -6.64 15.20
C ASP A 31 -3.10 -6.48 13.68
N ALA A 32 -2.19 -7.16 12.96
CA ALA A 32 -1.97 -6.96 11.53
C ALA A 32 -3.27 -7.04 10.71
N GLU A 33 -4.13 -8.03 10.97
CA GLU A 33 -5.37 -8.20 10.22
C GLU A 33 -6.50 -7.22 10.63
N GLN A 34 -6.28 -6.39 11.65
CA GLN A 34 -7.23 -5.38 12.10
C GLN A 34 -7.03 -4.02 11.41
N PHE A 35 -5.97 -3.85 10.63
CA PHE A 35 -5.69 -2.61 9.90
C PHE A 35 -6.25 -2.64 8.48
N CYS A 36 -6.65 -1.45 8.00
CA CYS A 36 -7.02 -1.27 6.60
C CYS A 36 -5.78 -1.14 5.72
N TYR A 37 -5.70 -1.94 4.64
CA TYR A 37 -4.62 -1.92 3.66
C TYR A 37 -5.04 -1.44 2.26
N ALA A 38 -6.24 -0.84 2.15
CA ALA A 38 -6.83 -0.47 0.86
C ALA A 38 -5.99 0.52 0.05
N CYS A 39 -5.18 1.37 0.69
CA CYS A 39 -4.25 2.26 -0.01
C CYS A 39 -3.18 1.50 -0.81
N PHE A 40 -2.93 0.24 -0.48
CA PHE A 40 -1.96 -0.63 -1.16
C PHE A 40 -2.64 -1.67 -2.06
N THR A 41 -3.79 -2.22 -1.66
CA THR A 41 -4.46 -3.31 -2.39
C THR A 41 -5.66 -2.85 -3.23
N GLY A 42 -6.28 -1.73 -2.87
CA GLY A 42 -7.58 -1.30 -3.40
C GLY A 42 -8.79 -1.96 -2.72
N ASP A 43 -8.57 -2.94 -1.84
CA ASP A 43 -9.65 -3.67 -1.17
C ASP A 43 -10.09 -2.92 0.09
N TYR A 44 -11.11 -2.09 -0.05
CA TYR A 44 -11.70 -1.38 1.09
C TYR A 44 -12.59 -2.32 1.91
N PRO A 45 -12.48 -2.31 3.26
CA PRO A 45 -13.32 -3.12 4.12
C PRO A 45 -14.77 -2.61 4.20
N LEU A 46 -15.02 -1.42 3.67
CA LEU A 46 -16.34 -0.82 3.61
C LEU A 46 -16.97 -1.11 2.23
N PRO A 47 -18.25 -1.54 2.19
CA PRO A 47 -18.96 -1.68 0.94
C PRO A 47 -19.10 -0.32 0.27
N PHE A 48 -18.89 -0.28 -1.05
CA PHE A 48 -19.17 0.92 -1.83
C PHE A 48 -20.68 1.13 -1.88
N GLN A 49 -21.19 2.18 -1.23
CA GLN A 49 -22.61 2.53 -1.28
C GLN A 49 -22.93 3.16 -2.64
N MET A 50 -23.37 2.35 -3.61
CA MET A 50 -23.85 2.84 -4.91
C MET A 50 -25.29 3.38 -4.90
N ASP A 51 -25.98 3.32 -3.77
CA ASP A 51 -27.38 3.73 -3.63
C ASP A 51 -27.56 4.96 -2.72
N LEU A 52 -26.76 6.00 -2.93
CA LEU A 52 -27.17 7.35 -2.53
C LEU A 52 -28.07 7.91 -3.65
N ALA A 53 -29.31 7.42 -3.67
CA ALA A 53 -30.42 8.01 -4.43
C ALA A 53 -30.85 9.34 -3.80
#